data_AF-A0A7X7F6A7-F1
#
_entry.id   AF-A0A7X7F6A7-F1
#
_cell.length_a   1.000
_cell.length_b   1.000
_cell.length_c   1.000
_cell.angle_alpha   90.00
_cell.angle_beta   90.00
_cell.angle_gamma   90.00
#
_symmetry.space_group_name_H-M   'P 1'
#
loop_
_entity.id
_entity.type
_entity.pdbx_description
1 polymer ?
#
loop_
_entity_poly.entity_id
_entity_poly.type
_entity_poly.pdbx_seq_one_letter_code
_entity_poly.pdbx_strand_id
1 'polypeptide(L)'
;MTRPKHTRGFHGHGGKGALTSRMLRHTRDDDDELLLRERLHEFIVARLPVIFIFVAGLVVGIALRGMVFERAGCVPEELPEAEVVEAGPDLANPVRQAPKSFKRDTTMPRSGEGDASGSITNGEFSAGRDLVYVDDPRVWWESDNDGVSDDECDHSIHAAMEIPFRRLVNLVTAAGWQLRVQEAYRATGTHADRSLHKEGRALDITVDRPVGEKLTPFEKIAAYEELAKLAWQAGFDWVYYENSRGTGPHVHASVRADGPRMPVLHQKGKAK
;
A
#
# COMPACT_ATOMS: atom_id res chain seq x y z
N MET A 1 6.18 70.05 34.56
CA MET A 1 5.78 70.77 35.79
C MET A 1 5.11 69.80 36.78
N THR A 2 4.90 70.25 38.03
CA THR A 2 3.79 69.86 38.94
C THR A 2 3.48 68.37 39.22
N ARG A 3 4.14 67.89 40.29
CA ARG A 3 3.68 67.00 41.40
C ARG A 3 2.31 67.40 42.02
N PRO A 4 1.79 66.79 43.13
CA PRO A 4 2.22 65.63 43.95
C PRO A 4 1.10 64.54 44.07
N LYS A 5 0.97 63.57 45.00
CA LYS A 5 1.56 63.18 46.32
C LYS A 5 1.92 61.65 46.31
N HIS A 6 2.00 60.78 47.35
CA HIS A 6 1.66 60.84 48.80
C HIS A 6 2.63 60.02 49.72
N THR A 7 2.15 59.10 50.58
CA THR A 7 2.81 58.61 51.83
C THR A 7 2.27 57.25 52.32
N ARG A 8 2.81 56.52 53.34
CA ARG A 8 4.19 56.26 53.90
C ARG A 8 4.10 55.43 55.21
N GLY A 9 5.06 54.54 55.51
CA GLY A 9 5.29 53.82 56.81
C GLY A 9 6.44 52.78 56.66
N PHE A 10 7.24 52.29 57.65
CA PHE A 10 7.45 52.51 59.11
C PHE A 10 6.43 51.89 60.11
N HIS A 11 6.80 51.35 61.30
CA HIS A 11 8.12 51.25 61.99
C HIS A 11 8.21 50.18 63.13
N GLY A 12 9.42 49.64 63.40
CA GLY A 12 9.88 49.02 64.69
C GLY A 12 9.39 47.60 65.03
N HIS A 13 9.91 46.84 66.00
CA HIS A 13 11.17 46.78 66.79
C HIS A 13 11.20 45.32 67.38
N GLY A 14 12.28 44.57 67.67
CA GLY A 14 13.54 44.85 68.37
C GLY A 14 13.68 43.85 69.56
N GLY A 15 14.82 43.16 69.75
CA GLY A 15 15.02 42.23 70.90
C GLY A 15 16.25 41.32 70.80
N LYS A 16 16.88 40.98 71.94
CA LYS A 16 18.09 40.12 72.06
C LYS A 16 17.91 39.11 73.22
N GLY A 17 18.58 37.97 73.16
CA GLY A 17 18.79 37.09 74.33
C GLY A 17 19.17 35.66 73.96
N ALA A 18 20.05 35.04 74.77
CA ALA A 18 20.44 33.63 74.64
C ALA A 18 20.71 33.06 76.05
N LEU A 19 20.48 31.75 76.26
CA LEU A 19 21.15 30.95 77.29
C LEU A 19 20.90 29.43 77.09
N THR A 20 21.77 28.64 77.72
CA THR A 20 22.00 27.20 77.63
C THR A 20 20.81 26.25 77.87
N SER A 21 20.81 25.10 77.18
CA SER A 21 20.20 23.85 77.68
C SER A 21 21.00 22.60 77.26
N ARG A 22 21.55 21.86 78.24
CA ARG A 22 22.34 20.63 78.02
C ARG A 22 21.85 19.43 78.87
N MET A 23 20.80 19.58 79.67
CA MET A 23 20.48 18.65 80.77
C MET A 23 19.07 18.01 80.68
N LEU A 24 18.53 17.87 79.46
CA LEU A 24 17.18 17.36 79.16
C LEU A 24 17.15 16.33 78.00
N ARG A 25 18.29 15.68 77.72
CA ARG A 25 18.51 14.92 76.47
C ARG A 25 19.00 13.48 76.69
N HIS A 26 18.53 12.82 77.74
CA HIS A 26 18.96 11.45 78.09
C HIS A 26 17.83 10.59 78.69
N THR A 27 16.56 10.97 78.42
CA THR A 27 15.34 10.31 78.91
C THR A 27 14.21 10.52 77.89
N ARG A 28 14.51 10.29 76.60
CA ARG A 28 13.56 10.51 75.50
C ARG A 28 13.90 9.68 74.27
N ASP A 29 15.16 9.73 73.85
CA ASP A 29 15.64 8.99 72.67
C ASP A 29 15.46 7.47 72.87
N ASP A 30 15.60 6.96 74.10
CA ASP A 30 15.38 5.55 74.46
C ASP A 30 13.88 5.13 74.40
N ASP A 31 12.96 6.01 74.83
CA ASP A 31 11.51 5.76 74.77
C ASP A 31 11.00 5.79 73.31
N ASP A 32 11.51 6.73 72.50
CA ASP A 32 11.18 6.85 71.08
C ASP A 32 11.70 5.63 70.27
N GLU A 33 12.86 5.02 70.63
CA GLU A 33 13.37 3.80 70.00
C GLU A 33 12.53 2.55 70.35
N LEU A 34 12.08 2.44 71.62
CA LEU A 34 11.17 1.38 72.06
C LEU A 34 9.82 1.44 71.32
N LEU A 35 9.22 2.63 71.24
CA LEU A 35 7.97 2.85 70.48
C LEU A 35 8.14 2.52 69.00
N LEU A 36 9.27 2.85 68.38
CA LEU A 36 9.57 2.45 66.99
C LEU A 36 9.65 0.93 66.82
N ARG A 37 10.27 0.20 67.76
CA ARG A 37 10.37 -1.26 67.71
C ARG A 37 9.01 -1.95 67.86
N GLU A 38 8.18 -1.51 68.80
CA GLU A 38 6.81 -2.03 68.96
C GLU A 38 5.96 -1.77 67.70
N ARG A 39 6.00 -0.54 67.17
CA ARG A 39 5.29 -0.16 65.93
C ARG A 39 5.73 -1.00 64.73
N LEU A 40 7.03 -1.29 64.61
CA LEU A 40 7.56 -2.11 63.52
C LEU A 40 7.15 -3.59 63.68
N HIS A 41 7.17 -4.12 64.91
CA HIS A 41 6.76 -5.49 65.21
C HIS A 41 5.27 -5.72 64.89
N GLU A 42 4.39 -4.83 65.37
CA GLU A 42 2.96 -4.78 64.99
C GLU A 42 2.77 -4.78 63.46
N PHE A 43 3.50 -3.90 62.75
CA PHE A 43 3.35 -3.71 61.31
C PHE A 43 3.76 -4.94 60.48
N ILE A 44 4.75 -5.71 60.97
CA ILE A 44 5.25 -6.96 60.38
C ILE A 44 4.31 -8.12 60.72
N VAL A 45 3.94 -8.31 62.00
CA VAL A 45 3.05 -9.40 62.45
C VAL A 45 1.68 -9.32 61.78
N ALA A 46 1.12 -8.11 61.61
CA ALA A 46 -0.14 -7.90 60.90
C ALA A 46 -0.09 -8.23 59.39
N ARG A 47 1.11 -8.33 58.79
CA ARG A 47 1.29 -8.57 57.33
C ARG A 47 1.87 -9.93 56.98
N LEU A 48 2.52 -10.60 57.94
CA LEU A 48 2.98 -11.99 57.85
C LEU A 48 1.98 -12.96 57.17
N PRO A 49 0.68 -13.04 57.57
CA PRO A 49 -0.26 -13.95 56.93
C PRO A 49 -0.54 -13.60 55.46
N VAL A 50 -0.58 -12.31 55.10
CA VAL A 50 -0.79 -11.86 53.72
C VAL A 50 0.41 -12.22 52.85
N ILE A 51 1.62 -11.96 53.34
CA ILE A 51 2.88 -12.31 52.65
C ILE A 51 2.97 -13.83 52.43
N PHE A 52 2.58 -14.63 53.43
CA PHE A 52 2.60 -16.08 53.32
C PHE A 52 1.64 -16.61 52.24
N ILE A 53 0.44 -16.02 52.11
CA ILE A 53 -0.52 -16.35 51.04
C ILE A 53 0.07 -16.07 49.65
N PHE A 54 0.71 -14.91 49.45
CA PHE A 54 1.35 -14.59 48.16
C PHE A 54 2.51 -15.53 47.81
N VAL A 55 3.37 -15.88 48.78
CA VAL A 55 4.48 -16.82 48.57
C VAL A 55 3.97 -18.23 48.28
N ALA A 56 2.99 -18.72 49.04
CA ALA A 56 2.37 -20.03 48.80
C ALA A 56 1.69 -20.10 47.42
N GLY A 57 0.95 -19.06 47.03
CA GLY A 57 0.34 -18.95 45.70
C GLY A 57 1.36 -18.96 44.57
N LEU A 58 2.50 -18.30 44.73
CA LEU A 58 3.59 -18.32 43.75
C LEU A 58 4.19 -19.72 43.59
N VAL A 59 4.47 -20.42 44.68
CA VAL A 59 5.03 -21.79 44.65
C VAL A 59 4.05 -22.77 44.00
N VAL A 60 2.76 -22.70 44.34
CA VAL A 60 1.71 -23.52 43.71
C VAL A 60 1.58 -23.20 42.21
N GLY A 61 1.63 -21.92 41.82
CA GLY A 61 1.59 -21.53 40.41
C GLY A 61 2.77 -22.05 39.59
N ILE A 62 3.97 -22.06 40.17
CA ILE A 62 5.18 -22.64 39.53
C ILE A 62 5.05 -24.17 39.41
N ALA A 63 4.62 -24.85 40.46
CA ALA A 63 4.44 -26.31 40.46
C ALA A 63 3.40 -26.77 39.42
N LEU A 64 2.24 -26.10 39.36
CA LEU A 64 1.20 -26.38 38.37
C LEU A 64 1.69 -26.14 36.93
N ARG A 65 2.49 -25.09 36.70
CA ARG A 65 3.06 -24.81 35.37
C ARG A 65 4.04 -25.89 34.90
N GLY A 66 4.81 -26.49 35.82
CA GLY A 66 5.64 -27.66 35.52
C GLY A 66 4.81 -28.88 35.10
N MET A 67 3.82 -29.24 35.92
CA MET A 67 2.95 -30.41 35.69
C MET A 67 2.13 -30.35 34.38
N VAL A 68 1.85 -29.16 33.85
CA VAL A 68 1.17 -28.99 32.56
C VAL A 68 2.13 -29.23 31.38
N PHE A 69 3.41 -28.85 31.50
CA PHE A 69 4.38 -28.97 30.40
C PHE A 69 4.81 -30.42 30.17
N GLU A 70 4.93 -31.21 31.24
CA GLU A 70 5.45 -32.58 31.23
C GLU A 70 4.46 -33.64 30.69
N ARG A 71 3.29 -33.22 30.20
CA ARG A 71 2.25 -34.10 29.64
C ARG A 71 1.89 -33.85 28.17
N ALA A 72 2.50 -32.84 27.55
CA ALA A 72 2.39 -32.58 26.11
C ALA A 72 3.47 -33.39 25.36
N GLY A 73 3.17 -34.64 25.03
CA GLY A 73 4.08 -35.49 24.25
C GLY A 73 4.22 -35.00 22.82
N CYS A 74 5.25 -34.21 22.53
CA CYS A 74 5.57 -33.78 21.16
C CYS A 74 6.02 -34.97 20.30
N VAL A 75 5.07 -35.56 19.58
CA VAL A 75 5.36 -36.12 18.26
C VAL A 75 5.82 -34.95 17.38
N PRO A 76 6.94 -35.05 16.65
CA PRO A 76 7.31 -34.04 15.67
C PRO A 76 6.23 -33.99 14.59
N GLU A 77 5.46 -32.90 14.57
CA GLU A 77 4.69 -32.52 13.40
C GLU A 77 5.69 -32.17 12.30
N GLU A 78 5.70 -32.92 11.20
CA GLU A 78 6.50 -32.57 10.02
C GLU A 78 5.98 -31.24 9.50
N LEU A 79 6.70 -30.16 9.83
CA LEU A 79 6.43 -28.83 9.28
C LEU A 79 6.38 -28.98 7.75
N PRO A 80 5.27 -28.60 7.09
CA PRO A 80 5.19 -28.72 5.64
C PRO A 80 6.34 -27.93 5.04
N GLU A 81 7.06 -28.55 4.09
CA GLU A 81 8.10 -27.86 3.33
C GLU A 81 7.52 -26.54 2.83
N ALA A 82 8.21 -25.44 3.11
CA ALA A 82 7.65 -24.11 2.90
C ALA A 82 7.28 -23.95 1.42
N GLU A 83 5.97 -23.95 1.11
CA GLU A 83 5.45 -23.68 -0.24
C GLU A 83 6.17 -22.43 -0.73
N VAL A 84 6.98 -22.55 -1.79
CA VAL A 84 7.69 -21.41 -2.37
C VAL A 84 6.63 -20.49 -2.94
N VAL A 85 6.26 -19.46 -2.17
CA VAL A 85 5.33 -18.43 -2.58
C VAL A 85 6.05 -17.59 -3.63
N GLU A 86 5.97 -18.05 -4.88
CA GLU A 86 6.46 -17.35 -6.06
C GLU A 86 6.02 -15.90 -5.99
N ALA A 87 7.00 -15.00 -5.89
CA ALA A 87 6.74 -13.59 -5.70
C ALA A 87 5.94 -13.07 -6.90
N GLY A 88 4.76 -12.51 -6.64
CA GLY A 88 3.89 -11.98 -7.69
C GLY A 88 4.64 -10.97 -8.58
N PRO A 89 4.26 -10.87 -9.86
CA PRO A 89 4.99 -10.04 -10.83
C PRO A 89 5.12 -8.60 -10.32
N ASP A 90 6.29 -7.98 -10.50
CA ASP A 90 6.51 -6.60 -10.07
C ASP A 90 5.62 -5.64 -10.88
N LEU A 91 4.54 -5.15 -10.27
CA LEU A 91 3.62 -4.17 -10.87
C LEU A 91 3.98 -2.72 -10.49
N ALA A 92 5.05 -2.49 -9.72
CA ALA A 92 5.40 -1.15 -9.21
C ALA A 92 6.53 -0.50 -10.01
N ASN A 93 7.56 -1.28 -10.39
CA ASN A 93 8.75 -0.75 -11.05
C ASN A 93 8.69 -0.91 -12.59
N PRO A 94 9.34 -0.01 -13.35
CA PRO A 94 9.47 -0.14 -14.79
C PRO A 94 10.39 -1.30 -15.17
N VAL A 95 9.95 -2.16 -16.11
CA VAL A 95 10.71 -3.34 -16.59
C VAL A 95 11.61 -3.03 -17.79
N ARG A 96 11.53 -1.81 -18.35
CA ARG A 96 12.44 -1.30 -19.39
C ARG A 96 12.91 0.11 -19.04
N GLN A 97 14.03 0.55 -19.62
CA GLN A 97 14.48 1.94 -19.51
C GLN A 97 13.60 2.87 -20.37
N ALA A 98 13.34 4.09 -19.88
CA ALA A 98 12.66 5.12 -20.65
C ALA A 98 13.49 5.51 -21.89
N PRO A 99 12.91 5.58 -23.09
CA PRO A 99 13.59 6.16 -24.24
C PRO A 99 13.68 7.68 -24.08
N LYS A 100 14.79 8.29 -24.53
CA LYS A 100 15.03 9.74 -24.38
C LYS A 100 13.93 10.61 -25.02
N SER A 101 13.26 10.11 -26.04
CA SER A 101 12.07 10.72 -26.64
C SER A 101 11.18 9.66 -27.29
N PHE A 102 9.87 9.91 -27.28
CA PHE A 102 8.86 9.09 -27.94
C PHE A 102 7.99 10.02 -28.78
N LYS A 103 8.40 10.25 -30.03
CA LYS A 103 7.72 11.22 -30.89
C LYS A 103 6.40 10.64 -31.42
N ARG A 104 5.43 11.54 -31.62
CA ARG A 104 4.22 11.25 -32.40
C ARG A 104 4.58 10.71 -33.79
N ASP A 105 3.75 9.81 -34.29
CA ASP A 105 3.93 9.07 -35.54
C ASP A 105 5.22 8.21 -35.56
N THR A 106 5.65 7.71 -34.39
CA THR A 106 6.76 6.75 -34.26
C THR A 106 6.46 5.60 -33.30
N THR A 107 7.13 4.46 -33.50
CA THR A 107 6.86 3.18 -32.81
C THR A 107 8.06 2.71 -31.97
N MET A 108 7.80 1.82 -31.01
CA MET A 108 8.82 1.13 -30.22
C MET A 108 8.41 -0.34 -29.93
N PRO A 109 9.18 -1.34 -30.40
CA PRO A 109 10.34 -1.23 -31.28
C PRO A 109 9.98 -0.61 -32.65
N ARG A 110 11.00 -0.17 -33.41
CA ARG A 110 10.81 0.41 -34.75
C ARG A 110 10.60 -0.68 -35.82
N SER A 111 9.56 -1.47 -35.62
CA SER A 111 9.03 -2.49 -36.53
C SER A 111 7.52 -2.28 -36.72
N GLY A 112 6.88 -3.12 -37.54
CA GLY A 112 5.43 -3.26 -37.49
C GLY A 112 4.98 -3.94 -36.20
N GLU A 113 3.71 -3.77 -35.86
CA GLU A 113 3.07 -4.43 -34.71
C GLU A 113 3.21 -5.96 -34.79
N GLY A 114 2.84 -6.54 -35.94
CA GLY A 114 2.87 -7.98 -36.17
C GLY A 114 4.27 -8.61 -36.11
N ASP A 115 5.34 -7.81 -36.21
CA ASP A 115 6.72 -8.27 -36.02
C ASP A 115 7.08 -8.42 -34.53
N ALA A 116 6.48 -7.61 -33.66
CA ALA A 116 6.79 -7.53 -32.23
C ALA A 116 5.74 -8.27 -31.38
N SER A 117 4.49 -7.82 -31.45
CA SER A 117 3.32 -8.39 -30.77
C SER A 117 2.79 -9.66 -31.45
N GLY A 118 3.22 -9.95 -32.68
CA GLY A 118 2.71 -11.08 -33.48
C GLY A 118 1.37 -10.79 -34.15
N SER A 119 0.99 -11.57 -35.16
CA SER A 119 -0.34 -11.49 -35.79
C SER A 119 -1.48 -11.98 -34.88
N ILE A 120 -2.72 -11.71 -35.28
CA ILE A 120 -3.94 -12.38 -34.80
C ILE A 120 -3.82 -13.91 -34.98
N THR A 121 -4.21 -14.72 -33.98
CA THR A 121 -4.14 -16.19 -34.03
C THR A 121 -5.48 -16.80 -34.44
N ASN A 122 -5.85 -16.54 -35.71
CA ASN A 122 -7.10 -16.94 -36.35
C ASN A 122 -7.60 -18.36 -35.97
N GLY A 123 -8.56 -18.44 -35.06
CA GLY A 123 -9.20 -19.69 -34.63
C GLY A 123 -8.56 -20.38 -33.42
N GLU A 124 -7.41 -19.91 -32.92
CA GLU A 124 -6.83 -20.37 -31.65
C GLU A 124 -7.35 -19.54 -30.46
N PHE A 125 -7.50 -18.23 -30.63
CA PHE A 125 -8.07 -17.32 -29.61
C PHE A 125 -9.50 -17.69 -29.24
N SER A 126 -9.81 -17.63 -27.94
CA SER A 126 -11.16 -17.80 -27.41
C SER A 126 -11.43 -16.80 -26.29
N ALA A 127 -12.37 -15.88 -26.51
CA ALA A 127 -12.70 -14.80 -25.57
C ALA A 127 -12.94 -15.31 -24.13
N GLY A 128 -13.73 -16.38 -23.97
CA GLY A 128 -14.02 -16.97 -22.65
C GLY A 128 -12.90 -17.78 -22.00
N ARG A 129 -11.71 -17.86 -22.62
CA ARG A 129 -10.51 -18.54 -22.11
C ARG A 129 -9.33 -17.57 -21.94
N ASP A 130 -9.16 -16.66 -22.89
CA ASP A 130 -7.96 -15.84 -23.02
C ASP A 130 -8.15 -14.39 -22.59
N LEU A 131 -9.39 -13.90 -22.47
CA LEU A 131 -9.67 -12.59 -21.88
C LEU A 131 -9.81 -12.71 -20.35
N VAL A 132 -9.41 -11.65 -19.67
CA VAL A 132 -9.68 -11.38 -18.26
C VAL A 132 -10.40 -10.06 -18.15
N TYR A 133 -11.33 -9.95 -17.20
CA TYR A 133 -12.00 -8.69 -16.88
C TYR A 133 -11.16 -7.94 -15.83
N VAL A 134 -10.73 -6.72 -16.15
CA VAL A 134 -9.98 -5.84 -15.27
C VAL A 134 -10.78 -4.57 -15.00
N ASP A 135 -11.13 -4.36 -13.74
CA ASP A 135 -11.50 -3.06 -13.22
C ASP A 135 -10.39 -2.53 -12.30
N ASP A 136 -10.19 -1.21 -12.34
CA ASP A 136 -9.32 -0.44 -11.46
C ASP A 136 -9.90 0.99 -11.36
N PRO A 137 -10.39 1.44 -10.20
CA PRO A 137 -11.13 2.71 -10.06
C PRO A 137 -10.25 3.96 -10.21
N ARG A 138 -8.95 3.80 -10.52
CA ARG A 138 -8.05 4.89 -10.93
C ARG A 138 -8.07 5.13 -12.44
N VAL A 139 -8.53 4.16 -13.21
CA VAL A 139 -8.68 4.24 -14.66
C VAL A 139 -10.03 4.89 -14.99
N TRP A 140 -10.11 5.53 -16.14
CA TRP A 140 -11.38 5.84 -16.79
C TRP A 140 -11.51 4.98 -18.05
N TRP A 141 -12.67 4.38 -18.24
CA TRP A 141 -12.97 3.48 -19.36
C TRP A 141 -14.02 4.16 -20.27
N GLU A 142 -13.87 4.08 -21.58
CA GLU A 142 -14.81 4.73 -22.51
C GLU A 142 -16.17 4.02 -22.43
N SER A 143 -16.19 2.68 -22.44
CA SER A 143 -17.40 1.86 -22.30
C SER A 143 -18.24 2.08 -21.02
N ASP A 144 -17.66 2.66 -19.96
CA ASP A 144 -18.39 3.06 -18.73
C ASP A 144 -19.23 4.35 -18.91
N ASN A 145 -18.98 5.09 -20.00
CA ASN A 145 -19.44 6.46 -20.23
C ASN A 145 -20.23 6.62 -21.55
N ASP A 146 -20.32 5.54 -22.33
CA ASP A 146 -20.96 5.52 -23.64
C ASP A 146 -22.49 5.38 -23.61
N GLY A 147 -23.10 5.42 -24.79
CA GLY A 147 -24.54 5.23 -24.96
C GLY A 147 -24.98 3.78 -24.77
N VAL A 148 -26.23 3.59 -24.31
CA VAL A 148 -26.89 2.29 -24.08
C VAL A 148 -27.09 1.38 -25.33
N SER A 149 -26.41 1.70 -26.42
CA SER A 149 -26.43 0.99 -27.70
C SER A 149 -25.07 0.44 -28.11
N ASP A 150 -24.00 0.74 -27.38
CA ASP A 150 -22.68 0.18 -27.68
C ASP A 150 -22.49 -1.23 -27.08
N ASP A 151 -21.59 -2.00 -27.70
CA ASP A 151 -21.24 -3.38 -27.33
C ASP A 151 -19.79 -3.53 -26.87
N GLU A 152 -19.05 -2.43 -26.78
CA GLU A 152 -17.69 -2.36 -26.21
C GLU A 152 -17.65 -2.63 -24.70
N CYS A 153 -16.51 -3.19 -24.26
CA CYS A 153 -16.24 -3.48 -22.86
C CYS A 153 -14.72 -3.39 -22.62
N ASP A 154 -14.21 -2.19 -22.37
CA ASP A 154 -12.77 -1.92 -22.33
C ASP A 154 -12.02 -2.65 -21.21
N HIS A 155 -12.76 -3.03 -20.17
CA HIS A 155 -12.30 -3.89 -19.09
C HIS A 155 -11.84 -5.29 -19.56
N SER A 156 -12.31 -5.74 -20.72
CA SER A 156 -11.97 -7.05 -21.27
C SER A 156 -10.64 -6.98 -22.01
N ILE A 157 -9.59 -7.57 -21.46
CA ILE A 157 -8.24 -7.58 -22.04
C ILE A 157 -7.66 -8.98 -22.07
N HIS A 158 -6.74 -9.27 -22.98
CA HIS A 158 -6.05 -10.55 -23.05
C HIS A 158 -5.26 -10.83 -21.75
N ALA A 159 -5.18 -12.06 -21.28
CA ALA A 159 -4.53 -12.41 -20.01
C ALA A 159 -3.03 -12.03 -19.93
N ALA A 160 -2.36 -11.90 -21.08
CA ALA A 160 -0.98 -11.39 -21.15
C ALA A 160 -0.88 -9.85 -21.05
N MET A 161 -1.98 -9.13 -21.24
CA MET A 161 -2.09 -7.67 -21.12
C MET A 161 -2.16 -7.23 -19.65
N GLU A 162 -2.68 -8.06 -18.75
CA GLU A 162 -2.98 -7.66 -17.37
C GLU A 162 -1.74 -7.18 -16.58
N ILE A 163 -0.60 -7.86 -16.73
CA ILE A 163 0.66 -7.47 -16.06
C ILE A 163 1.17 -6.10 -16.55
N PRO A 164 1.41 -5.87 -17.85
CA PRO A 164 1.85 -4.55 -18.33
C PRO A 164 0.77 -3.47 -18.13
N PHE A 165 -0.53 -3.79 -18.23
CA PHE A 165 -1.60 -2.84 -17.94
C PHE A 165 -1.60 -2.38 -16.47
N ARG A 166 -1.65 -3.30 -15.49
CA ARG A 166 -1.65 -2.93 -14.07
C ARG A 166 -0.37 -2.17 -13.68
N ARG A 167 0.77 -2.52 -14.27
CA ARG A 167 2.03 -1.77 -14.12
C ARG A 167 1.93 -0.36 -14.71
N LEU A 168 1.33 -0.20 -15.88
CA LEU A 168 1.08 1.11 -16.49
C LEU A 168 0.18 1.99 -15.62
N VAL A 169 -0.93 1.46 -15.09
CA VAL A 169 -1.83 2.22 -14.18
C VAL A 169 -1.04 2.74 -12.97
N ASN A 170 -0.17 1.92 -12.38
CA ASN A 170 0.68 2.34 -11.26
C ASN A 170 1.69 3.43 -11.66
N LEU A 171 2.38 3.29 -12.80
CA LEU A 171 3.33 4.28 -13.30
C LEU A 171 2.65 5.63 -13.66
N VAL A 172 1.47 5.59 -14.30
CA VAL A 172 0.68 6.77 -14.67
C VAL A 172 0.11 7.47 -13.42
N THR A 173 -0.36 6.70 -12.43
CA THR A 173 -0.77 7.24 -11.13
C THR A 173 0.42 7.94 -10.43
N ALA A 174 1.60 7.33 -10.44
CA ALA A 174 2.81 7.90 -9.85
C ALA A 174 3.32 9.17 -10.59
N ALA A 175 3.04 9.29 -11.89
CA ALA A 175 3.27 10.52 -12.66
C ALA A 175 2.25 11.63 -12.39
N GLY A 176 1.19 11.37 -11.60
CA GLY A 176 0.15 12.35 -11.25
C GLY A 176 -0.96 12.49 -12.29
N TRP A 177 -1.18 11.47 -13.13
CA TRP A 177 -2.20 11.46 -14.19
C TRP A 177 -3.26 10.38 -13.96
N GLN A 178 -4.40 10.53 -14.65
CA GLN A 178 -5.42 9.50 -14.77
C GLN A 178 -5.24 8.79 -16.12
N LEU A 179 -5.07 7.47 -16.11
CA LEU A 179 -5.11 6.67 -17.34
C LEU A 179 -6.54 6.63 -17.88
N ARG A 180 -6.68 6.74 -19.19
CA ARG A 180 -7.93 6.58 -19.92
C ARG A 180 -7.76 5.48 -20.96
N VAL A 181 -8.57 4.43 -20.88
CA VAL A 181 -8.71 3.44 -21.96
C VAL A 181 -9.83 3.91 -22.87
N GLN A 182 -9.59 3.88 -24.18
CA GLN A 182 -10.53 4.31 -25.21
C GLN A 182 -11.08 3.15 -26.02
N GLU A 183 -10.23 2.21 -26.43
CA GLU A 183 -10.62 0.99 -27.14
C GLU A 183 -9.72 -0.16 -26.66
N ALA A 184 -10.30 -1.26 -26.16
CA ALA A 184 -9.57 -2.48 -25.78
C ALA A 184 -9.98 -3.71 -26.61
N TYR A 185 -10.80 -4.62 -26.07
CA TYR A 185 -11.35 -5.75 -26.82
C TYR A 185 -12.64 -5.38 -27.54
N ARG A 186 -12.64 -5.51 -28.88
CA ARG A 186 -13.86 -5.45 -29.68
C ARG A 186 -13.94 -6.61 -30.68
N ALA A 187 -14.96 -7.45 -30.56
CA ALA A 187 -15.16 -8.64 -31.40
C ALA A 187 -15.54 -8.28 -32.86
N THR A 188 -16.28 -7.18 -33.04
CA THR A 188 -16.91 -6.74 -34.28
C THR A 188 -16.84 -5.22 -34.38
N GLY A 189 -16.75 -4.64 -35.58
CA GLY A 189 -16.83 -3.17 -35.75
C GLY A 189 -15.64 -2.56 -36.49
N THR A 190 -15.12 -1.46 -35.93
CA THR A 190 -14.26 -0.46 -36.56
C THR A 190 -12.90 -0.94 -37.05
N HIS A 191 -12.23 -1.84 -36.32
CA HIS A 191 -10.86 -2.24 -36.67
C HIS A 191 -10.77 -3.19 -37.88
N ALA A 192 -9.66 -3.08 -38.61
CA ALA A 192 -9.29 -4.03 -39.66
C ALA A 192 -9.19 -5.48 -39.14
N ASP A 193 -9.44 -6.47 -39.99
CA ASP A 193 -9.61 -7.89 -39.59
C ASP A 193 -8.37 -8.59 -39.00
N ARG A 194 -7.22 -7.93 -39.03
CA ARG A 194 -5.97 -8.40 -38.42
C ARG A 194 -5.50 -7.54 -37.24
N SER A 195 -6.39 -6.71 -36.68
CA SER A 195 -6.14 -5.89 -35.50
C SER A 195 -6.10 -6.73 -34.22
N LEU A 196 -5.14 -6.45 -33.34
CA LEU A 196 -5.00 -7.16 -32.06
C LEU A 196 -6.07 -6.79 -31.03
N HIS A 197 -6.85 -5.72 -31.25
CA HIS A 197 -8.07 -5.43 -30.49
C HIS A 197 -9.13 -6.54 -30.64
N LYS A 198 -9.17 -7.25 -31.78
CA LYS A 198 -10.07 -8.41 -31.99
C LYS A 198 -9.71 -9.62 -31.11
N GLU A 199 -8.62 -9.55 -30.34
CA GLU A 199 -8.21 -10.55 -29.33
C GLU A 199 -7.92 -9.93 -27.95
N GLY A 200 -8.21 -8.63 -27.75
CA GLY A 200 -7.89 -7.90 -26.51
C GLY A 200 -6.38 -7.75 -26.25
N ARG A 201 -5.56 -7.94 -27.29
CA ARG A 201 -4.10 -7.89 -27.26
C ARG A 201 -3.54 -6.49 -27.55
N ALA A 202 -4.39 -5.50 -27.79
CA ALA A 202 -4.04 -4.09 -27.94
C ALA A 202 -4.94 -3.20 -27.05
N LEU A 203 -4.48 -1.98 -26.80
CA LEU A 203 -5.18 -0.89 -26.11
C LEU A 203 -4.89 0.43 -26.82
N ASP A 204 -5.92 1.22 -27.07
CA ASP A 204 -5.79 2.65 -27.36
C ASP A 204 -6.04 3.44 -26.07
N ILE A 205 -5.05 4.23 -25.65
CA ILE A 205 -5.01 4.88 -24.33
C ILE A 205 -4.59 6.35 -24.42
N THR A 206 -5.14 7.15 -23.52
CA THR A 206 -4.76 8.55 -23.29
C THR A 206 -4.59 8.84 -21.79
N VAL A 207 -4.18 10.07 -21.47
CA VAL A 207 -4.15 10.59 -20.10
C VAL A 207 -4.86 11.94 -20.01
N ASP A 208 -5.51 12.18 -18.87
CA ASP A 208 -5.94 13.51 -18.43
C ASP A 208 -5.51 13.71 -16.96
N ARG A 209 -5.88 14.84 -16.34
CA ARG A 209 -5.64 15.04 -14.90
C ARG A 209 -6.60 14.16 -14.07
N PRO A 210 -6.23 13.78 -12.85
CA PRO A 210 -7.15 13.21 -11.87
C PRO A 210 -8.39 14.11 -11.68
N VAL A 211 -9.51 13.51 -11.25
CA VAL A 211 -10.82 14.18 -11.11
C VAL A 211 -11.39 14.68 -12.46
N GLY A 212 -10.91 14.14 -13.59
CA GLY A 212 -11.51 14.33 -14.92
C GLY A 212 -11.21 15.68 -15.59
N GLU A 213 -10.34 16.52 -15.04
CA GLU A 213 -9.96 17.79 -15.66
C GLU A 213 -9.14 17.53 -16.94
N LYS A 214 -9.64 18.02 -18.08
CA LYS A 214 -9.05 17.76 -19.40
C LYS A 214 -7.77 18.56 -19.63
N LEU A 215 -6.73 17.86 -20.11
CA LEU A 215 -5.51 18.51 -20.59
C LEU A 215 -5.79 19.35 -21.84
N THR A 216 -5.15 20.51 -21.96
CA THR A 216 -5.23 21.33 -23.17
C THR A 216 -4.57 20.63 -24.36
N PRO A 217 -4.91 21.00 -25.62
CA PRO A 217 -4.31 20.39 -26.81
C PRO A 217 -2.77 20.49 -26.88
N PHE A 218 -2.18 21.49 -26.21
CA PHE A 218 -0.73 21.64 -26.12
C PHE A 218 -0.11 20.69 -25.06
N GLU A 219 -0.72 20.60 -23.87
CA GLU A 219 -0.26 19.71 -22.79
C GLU A 219 -0.35 18.24 -23.21
N LYS A 220 -1.40 17.85 -23.95
CA LYS A 220 -1.56 16.50 -24.52
C LYS A 220 -0.38 16.07 -25.40
N ILE A 221 0.36 17.00 -26.02
CA ILE A 221 1.54 16.65 -26.83
C ILE A 221 2.61 16.00 -25.96
N ALA A 222 2.96 16.64 -24.84
CA ALA A 222 3.98 16.17 -23.91
C ALA A 222 3.48 15.00 -23.04
N ALA A 223 2.23 15.06 -22.57
CA ALA A 223 1.65 14.00 -21.74
C ALA A 223 1.51 12.67 -22.51
N TYR A 224 1.18 12.69 -23.81
CA TYR A 224 1.08 11.46 -24.60
C TYR A 224 2.44 10.94 -25.05
N GLU A 225 3.44 11.80 -25.29
CA GLU A 225 4.84 11.35 -25.45
C GLU A 225 5.32 10.63 -24.18
N GLU A 226 5.02 11.15 -22.99
CA GLU A 226 5.39 10.49 -21.74
C GLU A 226 4.58 9.21 -21.51
N LEU A 227 3.27 9.18 -21.79
CA LEU A 227 2.45 7.97 -21.73
C LEU A 227 3.03 6.84 -22.59
N ALA A 228 3.53 7.14 -23.80
CA ALA A 228 4.18 6.16 -24.65
C ALA A 228 5.50 5.62 -24.06
N LYS A 229 6.25 6.46 -23.33
CA LYS A 229 7.41 5.99 -22.53
C LYS A 229 6.94 5.10 -21.38
N LEU A 230 5.91 5.50 -20.64
CA LEU A 230 5.38 4.71 -19.53
C LEU A 230 4.83 3.36 -19.99
N ALA A 231 4.17 3.27 -21.16
CA ALA A 231 3.74 2.01 -21.77
C ALA A 231 4.94 1.12 -22.16
N TRP A 232 5.97 1.69 -22.79
CA TRP A 232 7.20 0.97 -23.08
C TRP A 232 7.88 0.44 -21.82
N GLN A 233 7.96 1.27 -20.77
CA GLN A 233 8.51 0.91 -19.47
C GLN A 233 7.64 -0.08 -18.69
N ALA A 234 6.33 -0.06 -18.89
CA ALA A 234 5.39 -1.02 -18.34
C ALA A 234 5.51 -2.41 -18.99
N GLY A 235 6.16 -2.50 -20.15
CA GLY A 235 6.54 -3.78 -20.78
C GLY A 235 5.59 -4.25 -21.88
N PHE A 236 4.78 -3.37 -22.46
CA PHE A 236 4.05 -3.66 -23.70
C PHE A 236 5.04 -4.00 -24.84
N ASP A 237 4.77 -5.02 -25.65
CA ASP A 237 5.72 -5.53 -26.64
C ASP A 237 5.86 -4.59 -27.85
N TRP A 238 4.78 -3.90 -28.22
CA TRP A 238 4.79 -2.82 -29.19
C TRP A 238 4.02 -1.60 -28.64
N VAL A 239 4.54 -0.40 -28.92
CA VAL A 239 3.91 0.88 -28.56
C VAL A 239 4.01 1.83 -29.75
N TYR A 240 2.96 2.59 -30.00
CA TYR A 240 2.87 3.56 -31.09
C TYR A 240 2.19 4.83 -30.58
N TYR A 241 2.85 5.99 -30.68
CA TYR A 241 2.19 7.27 -30.43
C TYR A 241 1.48 7.69 -31.72
N GLU A 242 0.28 7.17 -31.92
CA GLU A 242 -0.55 7.39 -33.09
C GLU A 242 -1.13 8.82 -33.14
N ASN A 243 -1.39 9.29 -34.36
CA ASN A 243 -2.11 10.51 -34.69
C ASN A 243 -3.24 10.21 -35.70
N SER A 244 -4.18 9.35 -35.29
CA SER A 244 -5.29 8.88 -36.13
C SER A 244 -6.08 10.05 -36.68
N ARG A 245 -6.45 9.97 -37.96
CA ARG A 245 -7.23 11.02 -38.64
C ARG A 245 -8.70 11.07 -38.21
N GLY A 246 -9.19 10.06 -37.49
CA GLY A 246 -10.55 9.98 -36.96
C GLY A 246 -10.59 10.28 -35.46
N THR A 247 -9.98 9.41 -34.65
CA THR A 247 -9.98 9.49 -33.17
C THR A 247 -8.99 10.52 -32.61
N GLY A 248 -8.08 11.04 -33.44
CA GLY A 248 -7.05 11.99 -33.02
C GLY A 248 -5.82 11.30 -32.42
N PRO A 249 -4.94 12.06 -31.74
CA PRO A 249 -3.74 11.49 -31.13
C PRO A 249 -4.06 10.68 -29.87
N HIS A 250 -3.45 9.52 -29.76
CA HIS A 250 -3.51 8.61 -28.61
C HIS A 250 -2.23 7.77 -28.56
N VAL A 251 -2.07 6.92 -27.55
CA VAL A 251 -1.02 5.91 -27.51
C VAL A 251 -1.68 4.56 -27.75
N HIS A 252 -1.35 3.91 -28.85
CA HIS A 252 -1.68 2.52 -29.10
C HIS A 252 -0.60 1.63 -28.49
N ALA A 253 -0.95 0.56 -27.79
CA ALA A 253 0.02 -0.35 -27.20
C ALA A 253 -0.50 -1.80 -27.17
N SER A 254 0.34 -2.75 -27.58
CA SER A 254 -0.05 -4.17 -27.73
C SER A 254 0.98 -5.17 -27.22
N VAL A 255 0.52 -6.41 -27.02
CA VAL A 255 1.28 -7.52 -26.41
C VAL A 255 1.17 -8.81 -27.22
N ARG A 256 2.16 -9.69 -26.99
CA ARG A 256 2.16 -11.05 -27.53
C ARG A 256 1.20 -11.97 -26.78
N ALA A 257 0.61 -12.93 -27.51
CA ALA A 257 -0.29 -13.94 -26.92
C ALA A 257 0.42 -14.91 -25.95
N ASP A 258 1.73 -15.09 -26.12
CA ASP A 258 2.63 -15.90 -25.27
C ASP A 258 3.26 -15.11 -24.11
N GLY A 259 2.87 -13.84 -23.91
CA GLY A 259 3.35 -13.01 -22.81
C GLY A 259 2.94 -13.50 -21.42
N PRO A 260 3.62 -13.04 -20.36
CA PRO A 260 3.38 -13.49 -18.99
C PRO A 260 1.97 -13.10 -18.51
N ARG A 261 1.29 -14.05 -17.87
CA ARG A 261 -0.07 -13.89 -17.32
C ARG A 261 -0.02 -13.76 -15.80
N MET A 262 -0.99 -13.11 -15.18
CA MET A 262 -1.10 -13.09 -13.72
C MET A 262 -1.21 -14.53 -13.17
N PRO A 263 -0.55 -14.87 -12.05
CA PRO A 263 -0.72 -16.16 -11.40
C PRO A 263 -2.19 -16.38 -11.04
N VAL A 264 -2.76 -17.53 -11.43
CA VAL A 264 -4.15 -17.88 -11.07
C VAL A 264 -4.21 -18.12 -9.56
N LEU A 265 -4.63 -17.08 -8.83
CA LEU A 265 -4.91 -17.14 -7.40
C LEU A 265 -6.02 -18.17 -7.15
N HIS A 266 -5.62 -19.41 -6.91
CA HIS A 266 -6.48 -20.44 -6.38
C HIS A 266 -6.96 -19.98 -5.00
N GLN A 267 -8.14 -19.37 -4.95
CA GLN A 267 -8.89 -19.25 -3.71
C GLN A 267 -9.18 -20.68 -3.23
N LYS A 268 -8.33 -21.21 -2.34
CA LYS A 268 -8.62 -22.41 -1.55
C LYS A 268 -9.93 -22.11 -0.81
N GLY A 269 -11.04 -22.56 -1.40
CA GLY A 269 -12.37 -22.13 -1.01
C GLY A 269 -12.60 -22.45 0.46
N LYS A 270 -13.12 -21.48 1.23
CA LYS A 270 -13.62 -21.75 2.57
C LYS A 270 -14.82 -22.69 2.43
N ALA A 271 -14.58 -23.98 2.62
CA ALA A 271 -15.64 -24.94 2.85
C ALA A 271 -16.53 -24.44 3.99
N LYS A 272 -17.84 -24.49 3.77
CA LYS A 272 -18.87 -24.26 4.78
C LYS A 272 -19.41 -25.60 5.26
#